data_AF-A0A820S9W3-F1
#
_entry.id   AF-A0A820S9W3-F1
#
_cell.length_a   1.000
_cell.length_b   1.000
_cell.length_c   1.000
_cell.angle_alpha   90.00
_cell.angle_beta   90.00
_cell.angle_gamma   90.00
#
_symmetry.space_group_name_H-M   'P 1'
#
loop_
_entity.id
_entity.type
_entity.pdbx_description
1 polymer ?
#
loop_
_entity_poly.entity_id
_entity_poly.type
_entity_poly.pdbx_seq_one_letter_code
_entity_poly.pdbx_strand_id
1 'polypeptide(L)'
;TESHTADLVSAVQFGYYDRVVELIEPAPYLASTPVAGNITLLHWAALNNRVEIAKYLINKRAQVDAIGGALNSTPLHWAIRDGHTEMVIFLLSHQAQISLFDAE
;
A
#
# COMPACT_ATOMS: atom_id res chain seq x y z
N THR A 1 -13.66 -14.33 -3.92
CA THR A 1 -14.71 -13.52 -4.60
C THR A 1 -14.44 -12.06 -4.30
N GLU A 2 -14.85 -11.14 -5.17
CA GLU A 2 -14.66 -9.68 -5.09
C GLU A 2 -14.86 -9.08 -3.66
N SER A 3 -15.76 -9.68 -2.88
CA SER A 3 -16.01 -9.39 -1.47
C SER A 3 -14.78 -9.51 -0.54
N HIS A 4 -13.87 -10.47 -0.75
CA HIS A 4 -12.68 -10.62 0.11
C HIS A 4 -11.63 -9.54 -0.18
N THR A 5 -11.51 -9.11 -1.43
CA THR A 5 -10.61 -8.01 -1.81
C THR A 5 -11.11 -6.69 -1.25
N ALA A 6 -12.42 -6.44 -1.30
CA ALA A 6 -13.03 -5.24 -0.72
C ALA A 6 -12.87 -5.19 0.82
N ASP A 7 -13.04 -6.32 1.51
CA ASP A 7 -12.79 -6.45 2.95
C ASP A 7 -11.31 -6.14 3.28
N LEU A 8 -10.37 -6.76 2.56
CA LEU A 8 -8.94 -6.52 2.76
C LEU A 8 -8.54 -5.05 2.53
N VAL A 9 -9.05 -4.42 1.47
CA VAL A 9 -8.82 -2.98 1.22
C VAL A 9 -9.39 -2.13 2.34
N SER A 10 -10.61 -2.42 2.81
CA SER A 10 -11.24 -1.68 3.91
C SER A 10 -10.44 -1.84 5.21
N ALA A 11 -9.98 -3.05 5.52
CA ALA A 11 -9.14 -3.33 6.67
C ALA A 11 -7.83 -2.52 6.62
N VAL A 12 -7.20 -2.42 5.45
CA VAL A 12 -6.04 -1.55 5.24
C VAL A 12 -6.41 -0.08 5.47
N GLN A 13 -7.44 0.44 4.77
CA GLN A 13 -7.86 1.84 4.87
C GLN A 13 -8.13 2.29 6.30
N PHE A 14 -8.85 1.47 7.08
CA PHE A 14 -9.23 1.80 8.46
C PHE A 14 -8.18 1.41 9.51
N GLY A 15 -7.09 0.75 9.13
CA GLY A 15 -6.01 0.40 10.05
C GLY A 15 -6.30 -0.84 10.90
N TYR A 16 -7.18 -1.73 10.46
CA TYR A 16 -7.50 -2.98 11.14
C TYR A 16 -6.40 -4.03 10.93
N TYR A 17 -5.26 -3.82 11.61
CA TYR A 17 -4.05 -4.63 11.46
C TYR A 17 -4.32 -6.14 11.60
N ASP A 18 -5.00 -6.56 12.68
CA ASP A 18 -5.26 -7.97 12.93
C ASP A 18 -6.08 -8.61 11.80
N ARG A 19 -7.04 -7.87 11.23
CA ARG A 19 -7.85 -8.33 10.09
C ARG A 19 -7.01 -8.45 8.82
N VAL A 20 -6.08 -7.52 8.59
CA VAL A 20 -5.12 -7.61 7.49
C VAL A 20 -4.26 -8.86 7.62
N VAL A 21 -3.75 -9.15 8.82
CA VAL A 21 -2.96 -10.36 9.09
C VAL A 21 -3.82 -11.61 8.86
N GLU A 22 -5.01 -11.67 9.45
CA GLU A 22 -5.95 -12.80 9.30
C GLU A 22 -6.25 -13.13 7.83
N LEU A 23 -6.44 -12.10 6.99
CA LEU A 23 -6.74 -12.27 5.57
C LEU A 23 -5.52 -12.62 4.72
N ILE A 24 -4.34 -12.11 5.06
CA ILE A 24 -3.10 -12.31 4.27
C ILE A 24 -2.35 -13.59 4.66
N GLU A 25 -2.35 -14.02 5.92
CA GLU A 25 -1.64 -15.23 6.34
C GLU A 25 -2.04 -16.50 5.56
N PRO A 26 -3.33 -16.82 5.33
CA PRO A 26 -3.70 -17.97 4.51
C PRO A 26 -3.44 -17.77 3.00
N ALA A 27 -3.24 -16.52 2.56
CA ALA A 27 -3.04 -16.17 1.15
C ALA A 27 -1.96 -15.07 0.98
N PRO A 28 -0.66 -15.36 1.22
CA PRO A 28 0.37 -14.33 1.30
C PRO A 28 0.56 -13.51 0.01
N TYR A 29 0.21 -14.09 -1.14
CA TYR A 29 0.26 -13.41 -2.44
C TYR A 29 -0.63 -12.16 -2.50
N LEU A 30 -1.68 -12.08 -1.67
CA LEU A 30 -2.56 -10.91 -1.57
C LEU A 30 -1.82 -9.64 -1.14
N ALA A 31 -0.70 -9.74 -0.39
CA ALA A 31 0.10 -8.59 0.01
C ALA A 31 0.66 -7.79 -1.19
N SER A 32 0.93 -8.49 -2.30
CA SER A 32 1.53 -7.91 -3.52
C SER A 32 0.57 -7.90 -4.72
N THR A 33 -0.63 -8.46 -4.57
CA THR A 33 -1.61 -8.51 -5.66
C THR A 33 -2.22 -7.13 -5.88
N PRO A 34 -2.14 -6.57 -7.10
CA PRO A 34 -2.86 -5.35 -7.42
C PRO A 34 -4.37 -5.59 -7.32
N VAL A 35 -5.08 -4.60 -6.78
CA VAL A 35 -6.54 -4.53 -6.79
C VAL A 35 -7.00 -3.77 -8.05
N ALA A 36 -8.16 -3.10 -8.01
CA ALA A 36 -8.64 -2.31 -9.13
C ALA A 36 -7.63 -1.22 -9.57
N GLY A 37 -7.47 -1.04 -10.89
CA GLY A 37 -6.63 0.01 -11.46
C GLY A 37 -5.13 -0.13 -11.15
N ASN A 38 -4.62 -1.36 -10.98
CA ASN A 38 -3.24 -1.65 -10.54
C ASN A 38 -2.84 -1.06 -9.17
N ILE A 39 -3.80 -0.57 -8.39
CA ILE A 39 -3.54 -0.03 -7.06
C ILE A 39 -3.20 -1.20 -6.14
N THR A 40 -2.14 -1.10 -5.35
CA THR A 40 -1.77 -2.14 -4.38
C THR A 40 -2.22 -1.79 -2.97
N LEU A 41 -2.19 -2.75 -2.04
CA LEU A 41 -2.46 -2.47 -0.62
C LEU A 41 -1.48 -1.43 -0.04
N LEU A 42 -0.25 -1.37 -0.56
CA LEU A 42 0.73 -0.39 -0.11
C LEU A 42 0.34 1.04 -0.51
N HIS A 43 -0.34 1.23 -1.65
CA HIS A 43 -0.93 2.53 -2.01
C HIS A 43 -2.02 2.93 -0.99
N TRP A 44 -2.95 2.02 -0.68
CA TRP A 44 -4.00 2.29 0.31
C TRP A 44 -3.46 2.59 1.69
N ALA A 45 -2.44 1.84 2.14
CA ALA A 45 -1.75 2.11 3.39
C ALA A 45 -1.08 3.50 3.35
N ALA A 46 -0.45 3.85 2.23
CA ALA A 46 0.24 5.12 2.07
C ALA A 46 -0.69 6.33 2.05
N LEU A 47 -1.86 6.23 1.43
CA LEU A 47 -2.90 7.27 1.42
C LEU A 47 -3.57 7.49 2.79
N ASN A 48 -3.50 6.52 3.70
CA ASN A 48 -4.19 6.59 5.00
C ASN A 48 -3.24 6.58 6.20
N ASN A 49 -1.95 6.84 5.97
CA ASN A 49 -0.87 6.82 6.97
C ASN A 49 -0.82 5.54 7.82
N ARG A 50 -1.03 4.36 7.21
CA ARG A 50 -1.08 3.07 7.91
C ARG A 50 0.30 2.42 7.97
N VAL A 51 1.22 3.05 8.70
CA VAL A 51 2.66 2.68 8.71
C VAL A 51 2.90 1.23 9.16
N GLU A 52 2.23 0.76 10.22
CA GLU A 52 2.40 -0.63 10.68
C GLU A 52 1.89 -1.66 9.67
N ILE A 53 0.82 -1.34 8.96
CA ILE A 53 0.32 -2.18 7.87
C ILE A 53 1.29 -2.15 6.68
N ALA A 54 1.81 -0.97 6.31
CA ALA A 54 2.82 -0.85 5.24
C ALA A 54 4.07 -1.69 5.55
N LYS A 55 4.54 -1.66 6.80
CA LYS A 55 5.64 -2.51 7.30
C LYS A 55 5.34 -3.99 7.15
N TYR A 56 4.14 -4.42 7.56
CA TYR A 56 3.71 -5.80 7.38
C TYR A 56 3.67 -6.22 5.90
N LEU A 57 3.11 -5.37 5.03
CA LEU A 57 3.02 -5.63 3.59
C LEU A 57 4.42 -5.76 2.94
N ILE A 58 5.35 -4.86 3.26
CA ILE A 58 6.74 -4.94 2.76
C ILE A 58 7.44 -6.21 3.26
N ASN A 59 7.22 -6.60 4.52
CA ASN A 59 7.73 -7.88 5.05
C ASN A 59 7.13 -9.10 4.31
N LYS A 60 5.90 -8.98 3.81
CA LYS A 60 5.25 -9.95 2.93
C LYS A 60 5.58 -9.76 1.44
N ARG A 61 6.68 -9.05 1.13
CA ARG A 61 7.23 -8.85 -0.22
C ARG A 61 6.37 -7.96 -1.14
N ALA A 62 5.57 -7.04 -0.59
CA ALA A 62 4.96 -5.99 -1.39
C ALA A 62 6.03 -5.11 -2.05
N GLN A 63 5.85 -4.78 -3.33
CA GLN A 63 6.76 -3.90 -4.06
C GLN A 63 6.58 -2.44 -3.58
N VAL A 64 7.67 -1.86 -3.08
CA VAL A 64 7.68 -0.48 -2.53
C VAL A 64 7.32 0.55 -3.59
N ASP A 65 7.93 0.44 -4.77
CA ASP A 65 7.67 1.31 -5.93
C ASP A 65 6.63 0.71 -6.89
N ALA A 66 5.59 0.04 -6.38
CA ALA A 66 4.49 -0.40 -7.23
C ALA A 66 3.86 0.81 -7.94
N ILE A 67 3.57 0.69 -9.23
CA ILE A 67 2.94 1.75 -10.02
C ILE A 67 1.46 1.43 -10.20
N GLY A 68 0.59 2.37 -9.84
CA GLY A 68 -0.86 2.16 -9.93
C GLY A 68 -1.69 3.44 -9.96
N GLY A 69 -2.99 3.26 -10.15
CA GLY A 69 -3.95 4.36 -10.27
C GLY A 69 -3.87 5.08 -11.62
N ALA A 70 -4.75 6.06 -11.81
CA ALA A 70 -4.90 6.77 -13.09
C ALA A 70 -3.66 7.60 -13.48
N LEU A 71 -2.85 7.99 -12.50
CA LEU A 71 -1.65 8.80 -12.70
C LEU A 71 -0.37 7.96 -12.71
N ASN A 72 -0.41 6.62 -12.72
CA ASN A 72 0.81 5.81 -12.60
C ASN A 72 1.68 6.23 -11.40
N SER A 73 1.04 6.54 -10.27
CA SER A 73 1.72 6.98 -9.06
C SER A 73 2.29 5.79 -8.29
N THR A 74 3.25 6.06 -7.40
CA THR A 74 3.74 5.09 -6.42
C THR A 74 3.10 5.33 -5.04
N PRO A 75 3.22 4.39 -4.07
CA PRO A 75 2.82 4.66 -2.69
C PRO A 75 3.44 5.93 -2.12
N LEU A 76 4.70 6.24 -2.48
CA LEU A 76 5.38 7.46 -2.03
C LEU A 76 4.69 8.73 -2.56
N HIS A 77 4.26 8.75 -3.83
CA HIS A 77 3.50 9.87 -4.38
C HIS A 77 2.20 10.12 -3.58
N TRP A 78 1.47 9.06 -3.24
CA TRP A 78 0.21 9.18 -2.47
C TRP A 78 0.46 9.71 -1.05
N ALA A 79 1.50 9.20 -0.36
CA ALA A 79 1.88 9.71 0.95
C ALA A 79 2.31 11.19 0.93
N ILE A 80 3.03 11.62 -0.12
CA ILE A 80 3.46 13.02 -0.29
C ILE A 80 2.26 13.93 -0.54
N ARG A 81 1.35 13.54 -1.45
CA ARG A 81 0.16 14.35 -1.81
C ARG A 81 -0.76 14.59 -0.62
N ASP A 82 -0.90 13.61 0.28
CA ASP A 82 -1.72 13.72 1.49
C ASP A 82 -0.94 14.25 2.72
N GLY A 83 0.32 14.62 2.55
CA GLY A 83 1.13 15.22 3.63
C GLY A 83 1.50 14.27 4.77
N HIS A 84 1.48 12.96 4.53
CA HIS A 84 1.74 11.93 5.53
C HIS A 84 3.24 11.74 5.78
N THR A 85 3.86 12.68 6.52
CA THR A 85 5.31 12.72 6.76
C THR A 85 5.87 11.41 7.34
N GLU A 86 5.17 10.77 8.27
CA GLU A 86 5.62 9.51 8.88
C GLU A 86 5.71 8.38 7.84
N MET A 87 4.68 8.23 7.01
CA MET A 87 4.67 7.29 5.89
C MET A 87 5.75 7.62 4.85
N VAL A 88 5.96 8.90 4.53
CA VAL A 88 7.03 9.31 3.61
C VAL A 88 8.39 8.86 4.13
N ILE A 89 8.71 9.15 5.40
CA ILE A 89 9.97 8.73 6.03
C ILE A 89 10.09 7.20 6.00
N PHE A 90 9.00 6.49 6.34
CA PHE A 90 8.96 5.04 6.34
C PHE A 90 9.23 4.44 4.94
N LEU A 91 8.58 4.95 3.89
CA LEU A 91 8.78 4.45 2.53
C LEU A 91 10.21 4.73 2.03
N LEU A 92 10.75 5.93 2.33
CA LEU A 92 12.13 6.28 1.99
C LEU A 92 13.14 5.39 2.73
N SER A 93 12.90 5.03 3.99
CA SER A 93 13.75 4.09 4.72
C SER A 93 13.70 2.67 4.14
N HIS A 94 12.71 2.37 3.30
CA HIS A 94 12.57 1.12 2.57
C HIS A 94 12.88 1.28 1.07
N GLN A 95 13.75 2.23 0.73
CA GLN A 95 14.32 2.41 -0.62
C GLN A 95 13.31 2.83 -1.69
N ALA A 96 12.18 3.44 -1.30
CA ALA A 96 11.28 4.08 -2.26
C ALA A 96 12.03 5.14 -3.08
N GLN A 97 11.85 5.11 -4.40
CA GLN A 97 12.55 6.02 -5.30
C GLN A 97 11.83 7.37 -5.40
N ILE A 98 12.49 8.42 -4.92
CA ILE A 98 12.00 9.81 -5.01
C ILE A 98 12.03 10.37 -6.44
N SER A 99 12.83 9.77 -7.33
CA SER A 99 13.03 10.25 -8.71
C SER A 99 12.03 9.67 -9.71
N LEU A 100 11.10 8.82 -9.27
CA LEU A 100 10.03 8.34 -10.14
C LEU A 100 9.02 9.47 -10.36
N PHE A 101 8.56 9.59 -11.60
CA PHE A 101 7.54 10.55 -11.99
C PHE A 101 6.21 9.82 -12.12
N ASP A 102 5.14 10.42 -11.63
CA ASP A 102 3.79 10.06 -12.01
C ASP A 102 3.40 10.76 -13.34
N ALA A 103 2.19 10.52 -13.82
CA ALA A 103 1.68 11.00 -15.10
C ALA A 103 0.87 12.30 -14.96
N GLU A 104 1.11 13.08 -13.90
CA GLU A 104 0.53 14.41 -13.73
C GLU A 104 1.15 15.46 -14.66
#